data_AF-A0A7L9FHL8-F1
#
_entry.id   AF-A0A7L9FHL8-F1
#
_cell.length_a   1.000
_cell.length_b   1.000
_cell.length_c   1.000
_cell.angle_alpha   90.00
_cell.angle_beta   90.00
_cell.angle_gamma   90.00
#
_symmetry.space_group_name_H-M   'P 1'
#
loop_
_entity.id
_entity.type
_entity.pdbx_description
1 polymer ?
#
loop_
_entity_poly.entity_id
_entity_poly.type
_entity_poly.pdbx_seq_one_letter_code
_entity_poly.pdbx_strand_id
1 'polypeptide(L)'
;MEPVVSAALSEAVRAVVDKLKEGKKLSTEDIFLLYLGTIVEEQRALRAEVREEVARLRAEIGEVSRRIDETNKRIDALTVEFGKRIDEVSKRVDETNKRIDALAVEFSRQMGEVSRRIDETNKRIDAVTAEFSRQMGEVSRRIDETNKRIDALTVEFGKRIDEVSKRVDETNKRIDALAVEFSRRIDEVSKRIDDLYKLLSSIHQVLLEISRHVSAK
;
A
#
# COMPACT_ATOMS: atom_id res chain seq x y z
N MET A 1 -82.16 57.44 -32.34
CA MET A 1 -83.54 57.45 -31.82
C MET A 1 -83.59 57.41 -30.29
N GLU A 2 -82.86 56.50 -29.64
CA GLU A 2 -82.78 56.39 -28.16
C GLU A 2 -82.56 57.72 -27.39
N PRO A 3 -81.66 58.64 -27.82
CA PRO A 3 -81.42 59.90 -27.11
C PRO A 3 -82.61 60.87 -27.16
N VAL A 4 -83.35 60.86 -28.28
CA VAL A 4 -84.48 61.76 -28.52
C VAL A 4 -85.70 61.31 -27.71
N VAL A 5 -85.94 60.00 -27.63
CA VAL A 5 -87.03 59.42 -26.83
C VAL A 5 -86.77 59.61 -25.33
N SER A 6 -85.53 59.44 -24.89
CA SER A 6 -85.14 59.69 -23.48
C SER A 6 -85.28 61.17 -23.09
N ALA A 7 -84.90 62.10 -23.97
CA ALA A 7 -85.06 63.53 -23.73
C ALA A 7 -86.55 63.93 -23.64
N ALA A 8 -87.39 63.40 -24.55
CA ALA A 8 -88.83 63.64 -24.54
C ALA A 8 -89.49 63.07 -23.27
N LEU A 9 -89.09 61.87 -22.84
CA LEU A 9 -89.58 61.26 -21.61
C LEU A 9 -89.14 62.05 -20.37
N SER A 10 -87.90 62.51 -20.32
CA SER A 10 -87.38 63.29 -19.18
C SER A 10 -88.10 64.62 -19.03
N GLU A 11 -88.41 65.29 -20.14
CA GLU A 11 -89.19 66.54 -20.14
C GLU A 11 -90.65 66.29 -19.73
N ALA A 12 -91.26 65.20 -20.22
CA ALA A 12 -92.60 64.79 -19.83
C ALA A 12 -92.70 64.47 -18.33
N VAL A 13 -91.76 63.69 -17.79
CA VAL A 13 -91.66 63.37 -16.35
C VAL A 13 -91.48 64.65 -15.52
N ARG A 14 -90.66 65.60 -15.98
CA ARG A 14 -90.45 66.89 -15.30
C ARG A 14 -91.74 67.70 -15.21
N ALA A 15 -92.49 67.80 -16.30
CA ALA A 15 -93.79 68.47 -16.31
C ALA A 15 -94.78 67.80 -15.34
N VAL A 16 -94.76 66.47 -15.23
CA VAL A 16 -95.58 65.73 -14.26
C VAL A 16 -95.15 66.00 -12.82
N VAL A 17 -93.85 66.02 -12.55
CA VAL A 17 -93.30 66.34 -11.22
C VAL A 17 -93.66 67.77 -10.79
N ASP A 18 -93.65 68.74 -11.70
CA ASP A 18 -94.03 70.12 -11.37
C ASP A 18 -95.54 70.25 -11.11
N LYS A 19 -96.41 69.54 -11.85
CA LYS A 19 -97.84 69.40 -11.50
C LYS A 19 -98.04 68.83 -10.09
N LEU A 20 -97.25 67.82 -9.72
CA LEU A 20 -97.30 67.20 -8.39
C LEU A 20 -96.89 68.17 -7.29
N LYS A 21 -95.82 68.95 -7.49
CA LYS A 21 -95.37 69.99 -6.53
C LYS A 21 -96.39 71.11 -6.35
N GLU A 22 -97.11 71.47 -7.40
CA GLU A 22 -98.20 72.45 -7.37
C GLU A 22 -99.49 71.90 -6.71
N GLY A 23 -99.51 70.64 -6.29
CA GLY A 23 -100.66 70.00 -5.62
C GLY A 23 -101.81 69.60 -6.55
N LYS A 24 -101.57 69.54 -7.87
CA LYS A 24 -102.58 69.15 -8.86
C LYS A 24 -102.80 67.63 -8.86
N LYS A 25 -104.04 67.18 -9.10
CA LYS A 25 -104.35 65.74 -9.27
C LYS A 25 -103.63 65.19 -10.51
N LEU A 26 -102.93 64.07 -10.33
CA LEU A 26 -102.30 63.33 -11.42
C LEU A 26 -103.34 62.46 -12.16
N SER A 27 -103.25 62.44 -13.48
CA SER A 27 -103.97 61.49 -14.35
C SER A 27 -103.29 60.11 -14.36
N THR A 28 -103.97 59.11 -14.90
CA THR A 28 -103.40 57.77 -15.11
C THR A 28 -102.17 57.83 -16.02
N GLU A 29 -102.20 58.68 -17.05
CA GLU A 29 -101.08 58.95 -17.95
C GLU A 29 -99.91 59.59 -17.22
N ASP A 30 -100.16 60.53 -16.31
CA ASP A 30 -99.12 61.15 -15.47
C ASP A 30 -98.43 60.09 -14.57
N ILE A 31 -99.19 59.14 -14.02
CA ILE A 31 -98.66 58.01 -13.22
C ILE A 31 -97.83 57.06 -14.09
N PHE A 32 -98.29 56.72 -15.30
CA PHE A 32 -97.53 55.89 -16.24
C PHE A 32 -96.22 56.56 -16.66
N LEU A 33 -96.21 57.88 -16.89
CA LEU A 33 -95.00 58.63 -17.20
C LEU A 33 -94.01 58.59 -16.04
N LEU A 34 -94.46 58.72 -14.79
CA LEU A 34 -93.59 58.57 -13.61
C LEU A 34 -92.98 57.16 -13.51
N TYR A 35 -93.79 56.09 -13.65
CA TYR A 35 -93.27 54.72 -13.65
C TYR A 35 -92.28 54.46 -14.79
N LEU A 36 -92.59 54.91 -16.01
CA LEU A 36 -91.72 54.76 -17.16
C LEU A 36 -90.42 55.55 -16.97
N GLY A 37 -90.50 56.74 -16.34
CA GLY A 37 -89.34 57.52 -15.92
C GLY A 37 -88.45 56.77 -14.93
N THR A 38 -89.03 56.19 -13.87
CA THR A 38 -88.29 55.38 -12.88
C THR A 38 -87.62 54.18 -13.52
N ILE A 39 -88.32 53.42 -14.37
CA ILE A 39 -87.76 52.26 -15.06
C ILE A 39 -86.60 52.66 -15.97
N VAL A 40 -86.72 53.77 -16.71
CA VAL A 40 -85.66 54.24 -17.60
C VAL A 40 -84.42 54.71 -16.81
N GLU A 41 -84.61 55.37 -15.67
CA GLU A 41 -83.51 55.76 -14.79
C GLU A 41 -82.84 54.54 -14.12
N GLU A 42 -83.61 53.55 -13.65
CA GLU A 42 -83.05 52.28 -13.14
C GLU A 42 -82.29 51.50 -14.22
N GLN A 43 -82.83 51.43 -15.44
CA GLN A 43 -82.12 50.81 -16.57
C GLN A 43 -80.84 51.57 -16.93
N ARG A 44 -80.86 52.90 -16.84
CA ARG A 44 -79.67 53.72 -17.07
C ARG A 44 -78.61 53.47 -15.99
N ALA A 45 -79.01 53.39 -14.72
CA ALA A 45 -78.12 53.08 -13.61
C ALA A 45 -77.50 51.67 -13.77
N LEU A 46 -78.32 50.65 -14.06
CA LEU A 46 -77.84 49.29 -14.31
C LEU A 46 -76.88 49.22 -15.51
N ARG A 47 -77.22 49.88 -16.63
CA ARG A 47 -76.32 49.96 -17.81
C ARG A 47 -74.99 50.64 -17.47
N ALA A 48 -75.01 51.65 -16.59
CA ALA A 48 -73.79 52.32 -16.15
C ALA A 48 -72.93 51.40 -15.29
N GLU A 49 -73.53 50.69 -14.33
CA GLU A 49 -72.85 49.72 -13.46
C GLU A 49 -72.23 48.56 -14.27
N VAL A 50 -73.01 47.97 -15.18
CA VAL A 50 -72.51 46.91 -16.09
C VAL A 50 -71.36 47.44 -16.95
N ARG A 51 -71.43 48.68 -17.44
CA ARG A 51 -70.35 49.27 -18.24
C ARG A 51 -69.08 49.47 -17.42
N GLU A 52 -69.23 49.86 -16.16
CA GLU A 52 -68.10 50.01 -15.23
C GLU A 52 -67.47 48.66 -14.89
N GLU A 53 -68.28 47.63 -14.63
CA GLU A 53 -67.82 46.28 -14.38
C GLU A 53 -67.11 45.66 -15.60
N VAL A 54 -67.65 45.86 -16.81
CA VAL A 54 -66.98 45.46 -18.06
C VAL A 54 -65.66 46.20 -18.25
N ALA A 55 -65.58 47.48 -17.88
CA ALA A 55 -64.33 48.24 -17.94
C ALA A 55 -63.29 47.71 -16.94
N ARG A 56 -63.71 47.38 -15.70
CA ARG A 56 -62.85 46.74 -14.70
C ARG A 56 -62.33 45.38 -15.17
N LEU A 57 -63.21 44.50 -15.64
CA LEU A 57 -62.84 43.18 -16.15
C LEU A 57 -61.87 43.26 -17.32
N ARG A 58 -62.05 44.23 -18.24
CA ARG A 58 -61.08 44.46 -19.34
C ARG A 58 -59.71 44.89 -18.82
N ALA A 59 -59.66 45.71 -17.77
CA ALA A 59 -58.40 46.11 -17.16
C ALA A 59 -57.70 44.93 -16.48
N GLU A 60 -58.44 44.11 -15.71
CA GLU A 60 -57.92 42.91 -15.06
C GLU A 60 -57.41 41.88 -16.08
N ILE A 61 -58.16 41.62 -17.16
CA ILE A 61 -57.73 40.74 -18.25
C ILE A 61 -56.43 41.25 -18.89
N GLY A 62 -56.30 42.57 -19.07
CA GLY A 62 -55.08 43.20 -19.58
C GLY A 62 -53.88 43.01 -18.65
N GLU A 63 -54.09 43.13 -17.34
CA GLU A 63 -53.05 42.88 -16.32
C GLU A 63 -52.65 41.40 -16.28
N VAL A 64 -53.62 40.49 -16.27
CA VAL A 64 -53.38 39.04 -16.30
C VAL A 64 -52.60 38.67 -17.56
N SER A 65 -52.96 39.22 -18.72
CA SER A 65 -52.23 38.97 -19.97
C SER A 65 -50.77 39.41 -19.87
N ARG A 66 -50.50 40.59 -19.29
CA ARG A 66 -49.11 41.04 -19.05
C ARG A 66 -48.35 40.12 -18.10
N ARG A 67 -48.99 39.66 -17.02
CA ARG A 67 -48.39 38.72 -16.07
C ARG A 67 -48.07 37.37 -16.71
N ILE A 68 -48.93 36.90 -17.61
CA ILE A 68 -48.70 35.69 -18.41
C ILE A 68 -47.49 35.88 -19.33
N ASP A 69 -47.41 36.99 -20.06
CA ASP A 69 -46.28 37.28 -20.95
C ASP A 69 -44.95 37.36 -20.18
N GLU A 70 -44.94 37.99 -19.01
CA GLU A 70 -43.76 38.05 -18.15
C GLU A 70 -43.36 36.66 -17.62
N THR A 71 -44.35 35.85 -17.23
CA THR A 71 -44.12 34.48 -16.77
C THR A 71 -43.54 33.62 -17.89
N ASN A 72 -44.07 33.73 -19.11
CA ASN A 72 -43.55 33.02 -20.28
C ASN A 72 -42.10 33.40 -20.57
N LYS A 73 -41.76 34.70 -20.54
CA LYS A 73 -40.36 35.16 -20.68
C LYS A 73 -39.44 34.58 -19.62
N ARG A 74 -39.90 34.48 -18.36
CA ARG A 74 -39.13 33.87 -17.27
C ARG A 74 -38.93 32.36 -17.50
N ILE A 75 -39.95 31.66 -17.99
CA ILE A 75 -39.88 30.24 -18.34
C ILE A 75 -38.88 30.01 -19.48
N ASP A 76 -38.91 30.83 -20.54
CA ASP A 76 -37.99 30.73 -21.66
C ASP A 76 -36.54 30.95 -21.21
N ALA A 77 -36.30 31.97 -20.37
CA ALA A 77 -34.99 32.25 -19.81
C ALA A 77 -34.46 31.07 -18.96
N LEU A 78 -35.31 30.50 -18.09
CA LEU A 78 -34.96 29.34 -17.28
C LEU A 78 -34.68 28.10 -18.13
N THR A 79 -35.45 27.90 -19.20
CA THR A 79 -35.25 26.76 -20.12
C THR A 79 -33.87 26.84 -20.78
N VAL A 80 -33.47 28.03 -21.23
CA VAL A 80 -32.14 28.26 -21.83
C VAL A 80 -31.03 28.07 -20.79
N GLU A 81 -31.20 28.60 -19.58
CA GLU A 81 -30.20 28.44 -18.51
C GLU A 81 -30.03 26.97 -18.11
N PHE A 82 -31.13 26.24 -17.92
CA PHE A 82 -31.07 24.82 -17.60
C PHE A 82 -30.45 23.99 -18.73
N GLY A 83 -30.77 24.30 -20.00
CA GLY A 83 -30.11 23.66 -21.14
C GLY A 83 -28.59 23.80 -21.08
N LYS A 84 -28.09 25.03 -20.86
CA LYS A 84 -26.64 25.29 -20.72
C LYS A 84 -26.02 24.53 -19.55
N ARG A 85 -26.69 24.49 -18.39
CA ARG A 85 -26.21 23.77 -17.21
C ARG A 85 -26.17 22.25 -17.45
N ILE A 86 -27.16 21.70 -18.15
CA ILE A 86 -27.18 20.28 -18.52
C ILE A 86 -26.01 19.95 -19.46
N ASP A 87 -25.75 20.80 -20.45
CA ASP A 87 -24.63 20.61 -21.39
C ASP A 87 -23.28 20.67 -20.67
N GLU A 88 -23.11 21.61 -19.73
CA GLU A 88 -21.89 21.73 -18.93
C GLU A 88 -21.68 20.50 -18.03
N VAL A 89 -22.73 20.06 -17.35
CA VAL A 89 -22.68 18.86 -16.51
C VAL A 89 -22.35 17.63 -17.36
N SER A 90 -22.95 17.50 -18.54
CA SER A 90 -22.68 16.39 -19.46
C SER A 90 -21.21 16.36 -19.89
N LYS A 91 -20.64 17.52 -20.26
CA LYS A 91 -19.20 17.63 -20.58
C LYS A 91 -18.31 17.23 -19.41
N ARG A 92 -18.65 17.67 -18.19
CA ARG A 92 -17.89 17.32 -16.97
C ARG A 92 -17.95 15.82 -16.66
N VAL A 93 -19.11 15.19 -16.88
CA VAL A 93 -19.29 13.74 -16.74
C VAL A 93 -18.44 12.99 -17.76
N ASP A 94 -18.46 13.41 -19.03
CA ASP A 94 -17.65 12.80 -20.08
C ASP A 94 -16.15 12.89 -19.79
N GLU A 95 -15.68 14.05 -19.33
CA GLU A 95 -14.28 14.24 -18.94
C GLU A 95 -13.90 13.38 -17.72
N THR A 96 -14.81 13.27 -16.74
CA THR A 96 -14.60 12.42 -15.56
C THR A 96 -14.52 10.94 -15.98
N ASN A 97 -15.38 10.48 -16.87
CA ASN A 97 -15.35 9.11 -17.39
C ASN A 97 -14.03 8.82 -18.12
N LYS A 98 -13.58 9.74 -18.99
CA LYS A 98 -12.26 9.61 -19.66
C LYS A 98 -11.10 9.51 -18.66
N ARG A 99 -11.13 10.30 -17.59
CA ARG A 99 -10.11 10.24 -16.53
C ARG A 99 -10.16 8.91 -15.77
N ILE A 100 -11.34 8.39 -15.49
CA ILE A 100 -11.53 7.07 -14.85
C ILE A 100 -10.97 5.97 -15.76
N ASP A 101 -11.30 5.98 -17.05
CA ASP A 101 -10.80 4.98 -18.01
C ASP A 101 -9.28 5.01 -18.12
N ALA A 102 -8.68 6.20 -18.20
CA ALA A 102 -7.23 6.37 -18.24
C ALA A 102 -6.56 5.82 -16.98
N LEU A 103 -7.11 6.13 -15.80
CA LEU A 103 -6.62 5.61 -14.53
C LEU A 103 -6.75 4.09 -14.44
N ALA A 104 -7.86 3.51 -14.92
CA ALA A 104 -8.08 2.06 -14.92
C ALA A 104 -7.04 1.33 -15.79
N VAL A 105 -6.72 1.88 -16.97
CA VAL A 105 -5.68 1.35 -17.87
C VAL A 105 -4.30 1.45 -17.22
N GLU A 106 -3.96 2.62 -16.67
CA GLU A 106 -2.66 2.83 -16.02
C GLU A 106 -2.47 1.90 -14.82
N PHE A 107 -3.49 1.78 -13.97
CA PHE A 107 -3.48 0.89 -12.82
C PHE A 107 -3.30 -0.57 -13.23
N SER A 108 -4.04 -1.03 -14.26
CA SER A 108 -3.90 -2.39 -14.79
C SER A 108 -2.50 -2.65 -15.34
N ARG A 109 -1.90 -1.66 -16.02
CA ARG A 109 -0.51 -1.75 -16.51
C ARG A 109 0.48 -1.86 -15.36
N GLN A 110 0.36 -1.01 -14.34
CA GLN A 110 1.24 -1.03 -13.17
C GLN A 110 1.12 -2.36 -12.40
N MET A 111 -0.09 -2.87 -12.20
CA MET A 111 -0.31 -4.17 -11.58
C MET A 111 0.35 -5.30 -12.37
N GLY A 112 0.23 -5.30 -13.70
CA GLY A 112 0.91 -6.27 -14.55
C GLY A 112 2.44 -6.18 -14.48
N GLU A 113 3.00 -4.98 -14.38
CA GLU A 113 4.44 -4.75 -14.22
C GLU A 113 4.95 -5.25 -12.86
N VAL A 114 4.22 -4.95 -11.78
CA VAL A 114 4.51 -5.44 -10.43
C VAL A 114 4.46 -6.96 -10.38
N SER A 115 3.44 -7.60 -10.97
CA SER A 115 3.34 -9.05 -11.04
C SER A 115 4.56 -9.67 -11.72
N ARG A 116 5.00 -9.13 -12.87
CA ARG A 116 6.20 -9.62 -13.57
C ARG A 116 7.46 -9.49 -12.73
N ARG A 117 7.63 -8.36 -12.02
CA ARG A 117 8.77 -8.14 -11.13
C ARG A 117 8.80 -9.11 -9.96
N ILE A 118 7.62 -9.43 -9.40
CA ILE A 118 7.49 -10.45 -8.36
C ILE A 118 7.89 -11.82 -8.91
N ASP A 119 7.38 -12.21 -10.07
CA ASP A 119 7.72 -13.50 -10.71
C ASP A 119 9.22 -13.63 -10.99
N GLU A 120 9.86 -12.57 -11.49
CA GLU A 120 11.30 -12.54 -11.71
C GLU A 120 12.09 -12.63 -10.40
N THR A 121 11.64 -11.92 -9.36
CA THR A 121 12.27 -11.97 -8.04
C THR A 121 12.17 -13.37 -7.44
N ASN A 122 11.02 -14.03 -7.54
CA ASN A 122 10.83 -15.40 -7.08
C ASN A 122 11.77 -16.36 -7.81
N LYS A 123 11.87 -16.28 -9.15
CA LYS A 123 12.83 -17.10 -9.93
C LYS A 123 14.28 -16.88 -9.49
N ARG A 124 14.66 -15.63 -9.20
CA ARG A 124 16.01 -15.32 -8.69
C ARG A 124 16.25 -15.91 -7.31
N ILE A 125 15.26 -15.84 -6.42
CA ILE A 125 15.33 -16.47 -5.09
C ILE A 125 15.50 -17.98 -5.24
N ASP A 126 14.67 -18.64 -6.06
CA ASP A 126 14.76 -20.09 -6.28
C ASP A 126 16.15 -20.50 -6.81
N ALA A 127 16.69 -19.74 -7.77
CA ALA A 127 18.02 -19.98 -8.32
C ALA A 127 19.12 -19.86 -7.25
N VAL A 128 19.09 -18.79 -6.46
CA VAL A 128 20.06 -18.57 -5.37
C VAL A 128 19.95 -19.66 -4.30
N THR A 129 18.72 -20.05 -3.92
CA THR A 129 18.49 -21.12 -2.94
C THR A 129 19.03 -22.46 -3.45
N ALA A 130 18.84 -22.77 -4.74
CA ALA A 130 19.36 -23.99 -5.36
C ALA A 130 20.89 -23.98 -5.41
N GLU A 131 21.51 -22.87 -5.81
CA GLU A 131 22.96 -22.72 -5.85
C GLU A 131 23.57 -22.85 -4.45
N PHE A 132 23.00 -22.17 -3.46
CA PHE A 132 23.46 -22.24 -2.08
C PHE A 132 23.36 -23.66 -1.52
N SER A 133 22.24 -24.35 -1.77
CA SER A 133 22.05 -25.75 -1.34
C SER A 133 23.10 -26.67 -1.97
N ARG A 134 23.44 -26.46 -3.25
CA ARG A 134 24.49 -27.20 -3.94
C ARG A 134 25.87 -26.94 -3.33
N GLN A 135 26.23 -25.68 -3.10
CA GLN A 135 27.50 -25.30 -2.49
C GLN A 135 27.65 -25.89 -1.09
N MET A 136 26.60 -25.81 -0.26
CA MET A 136 26.58 -26.42 1.07
C MET A 136 26.78 -27.95 1.00
N GLY A 137 26.12 -28.63 0.06
CA GLY A 137 26.33 -30.06 -0.16
C GLY A 137 27.76 -30.42 -0.60
N GLU A 138 28.40 -29.58 -1.41
CA GLU A 138 29.79 -29.76 -1.83
C GLU A 138 30.77 -29.53 -0.67
N VAL A 139 30.56 -28.47 0.12
CA VAL A 139 31.36 -28.19 1.32
C VAL A 139 31.24 -29.34 2.32
N SER A 140 30.03 -29.84 2.57
CA SER A 140 29.83 -31.00 3.46
C SER A 140 30.63 -32.21 3.00
N ARG A 141 30.61 -32.54 1.70
CA ARG A 141 31.40 -33.66 1.15
C ARG A 141 32.90 -33.45 1.33
N ARG A 142 33.41 -32.24 1.10
CA ARG A 142 34.83 -31.92 1.28
C ARG A 142 35.26 -32.04 2.75
N ILE A 143 34.39 -31.66 3.68
CA ILE A 143 34.63 -31.83 5.12
C ILE A 143 34.69 -33.33 5.44
N ASP A 144 33.73 -34.13 4.97
CA ASP A 144 33.72 -35.58 5.21
C ASP A 144 34.96 -36.27 4.66
N GLU A 145 35.41 -35.90 3.46
CA GLU A 145 36.64 -36.43 2.85
C GLU A 145 37.88 -36.01 3.65
N THR A 146 37.93 -34.76 4.10
CA THR A 146 39.04 -34.27 4.94
C THR A 146 39.09 -35.00 6.26
N ASN A 147 37.95 -35.23 6.91
CA ASN A 147 37.86 -36.01 8.15
C ASN A 147 38.36 -37.44 7.95
N LYS A 148 37.94 -38.12 6.87
CA LYS A 148 38.45 -39.47 6.54
C LYS A 148 39.97 -39.50 6.33
N ARG A 149 40.53 -38.47 5.68
CA ARG A 149 41.98 -38.35 5.49
C ARG A 149 42.71 -38.14 6.82
N ILE A 150 42.15 -37.32 7.71
CA ILE A 150 42.68 -37.10 9.06
C ILE A 150 42.64 -38.40 9.86
N ASP A 151 41.54 -39.16 9.83
CA ASP A 151 41.43 -40.44 10.53
C ASP A 151 42.46 -41.45 10.02
N ALA A 152 42.64 -41.54 8.69
CA ALA A 152 43.63 -42.41 8.09
C ALA A 152 45.07 -42.03 8.50
N LEU A 153 45.40 -40.74 8.49
CA LEU A 153 46.70 -40.24 8.93
C LEU A 153 46.94 -40.50 10.42
N THR A 154 45.91 -40.30 11.25
CA THR A 154 45.98 -40.59 12.69
C THR A 154 46.35 -42.05 12.94
N VAL A 155 45.70 -42.99 12.22
CA VAL A 155 45.99 -44.42 12.31
C VAL A 155 47.39 -44.75 11.81
N GLU A 156 47.80 -44.20 10.66
CA GLU A 156 49.13 -44.44 10.08
C GLU A 156 50.25 -43.94 11.00
N PHE A 157 50.12 -42.71 11.52
CA PHE A 157 51.10 -42.16 12.45
C PHE A 157 51.13 -42.93 13.78
N GLY A 158 49.98 -43.36 14.30
CA GLY A 158 49.92 -44.24 15.48
C GLY A 158 50.76 -45.50 15.28
N LYS A 159 50.57 -46.20 14.14
CA LYS A 159 51.36 -47.39 13.80
C LYS A 159 52.86 -47.10 13.70
N ARG A 160 53.24 -45.99 13.06
CA ARG A 160 54.65 -45.59 12.93
C ARG A 160 55.27 -45.27 14.29
N ILE A 161 54.53 -44.60 15.18
CA ILE A 161 54.97 -44.31 16.56
C ILE A 161 55.17 -45.62 17.34
N ASP A 162 54.24 -46.58 17.22
CA ASP A 162 54.36 -47.89 17.87
C ASP A 162 55.58 -48.67 17.37
N GLU A 163 55.83 -48.64 16.05
CA GLU A 163 57.00 -49.30 15.44
C GLU A 163 58.31 -48.65 15.90
N VAL A 164 58.38 -47.32 15.89
CA VAL A 164 59.56 -46.58 16.39
C VAL A 164 59.79 -46.88 17.87
N SER A 165 58.74 -46.88 18.69
CA SER A 165 58.82 -47.22 20.12
C SER A 165 59.42 -48.62 20.32
N LYS A 166 58.94 -49.63 19.58
CA LYS A 166 59.51 -51.00 19.63
C LYS A 166 60.99 -51.03 19.24
N ARG A 167 61.38 -50.30 18.19
CA ARG A 167 62.79 -50.23 17.76
C ARG A 167 63.69 -49.56 18.80
N VAL A 168 63.18 -48.53 19.47
CA VAL A 168 63.87 -47.86 20.58
C VAL A 168 64.05 -48.83 21.75
N ASP A 169 62.99 -49.53 22.16
CA ASP A 169 63.05 -50.53 23.24
C ASP A 169 64.08 -51.63 22.95
N GLU A 170 64.10 -52.15 21.71
CA GLU A 170 65.07 -53.16 21.29
C GLU A 170 66.50 -52.62 21.27
N THR A 171 66.68 -51.37 20.84
CA THR A 171 67.99 -50.70 20.86
C THR A 171 68.49 -50.52 22.30
N ASN A 172 67.61 -50.11 23.22
CA ASN A 172 67.94 -49.97 24.64
C ASN A 172 68.37 -51.32 25.24
N LYS A 173 67.63 -52.41 24.99
CA LYS A 173 68.02 -53.77 25.43
C LYS A 173 69.40 -54.18 24.90
N ARG A 174 69.70 -53.88 23.64
CA ARG A 174 71.02 -54.16 23.05
C ARG A 174 72.12 -53.34 23.71
N ILE A 175 71.87 -52.07 24.02
CA ILE A 175 72.80 -51.21 24.75
C ILE A 175 73.06 -51.77 26.16
N ASP A 176 72.01 -52.15 26.89
CA ASP A 176 72.14 -52.75 28.23
C ASP A 176 72.96 -54.05 28.19
N ALA A 177 72.68 -54.92 27.22
CA ALA A 177 73.43 -56.17 27.04
C ALA A 177 74.91 -55.92 26.73
N LEU A 178 75.21 -54.96 25.85
CA LEU A 178 76.58 -54.56 25.54
C LEU A 178 77.28 -53.94 26.75
N ALA A 179 76.59 -53.12 27.55
CA ALA A 179 77.12 -52.54 28.77
C ALA A 179 77.53 -53.63 29.77
N VAL A 180 76.67 -54.64 29.98
CA VAL A 180 76.97 -55.79 30.84
C VAL A 180 78.16 -56.59 30.31
N GLU A 181 78.21 -56.88 29.00
CA GLU A 181 79.34 -57.61 28.41
C GLU A 181 80.66 -56.83 28.56
N PHE A 182 80.61 -55.51 28.35
CA PHE A 182 81.78 -54.64 28.46
C PHE A 182 82.28 -54.56 29.90
N SER A 183 81.38 -54.38 30.88
CA SER A 183 81.72 -54.46 32.31
C SER A 183 82.38 -55.80 32.66
N ARG A 184 81.82 -56.92 32.18
CA ARG A 184 82.42 -58.25 32.39
C ARG A 184 83.83 -58.36 31.81
N ARG A 185 84.06 -57.82 30.60
CA ARG A 185 85.39 -57.80 29.98
C ARG A 185 86.37 -56.92 30.75
N ILE A 186 85.92 -55.76 31.26
CA ILE A 186 86.73 -54.90 32.12
C ILE A 186 87.13 -55.63 33.40
N ASP A 187 86.19 -56.33 34.04
CA ASP A 187 86.47 -57.10 35.26
C ASP A 187 87.48 -58.22 34.98
N GLU A 188 87.35 -58.90 33.83
CA GLU A 188 88.28 -59.95 33.42
C GLU A 188 89.69 -59.39 33.12
N VAL A 189 89.78 -58.26 32.40
CA VAL A 189 91.05 -57.58 32.14
C VAL A 189 91.68 -57.09 33.44
N SER A 190 90.88 -56.52 34.36
CA SER A 190 91.36 -56.05 35.66
C SER A 190 91.95 -57.20 36.48
N LYS A 191 91.29 -58.38 36.52
CA LYS A 191 91.85 -59.58 37.15
C LYS A 191 93.17 -60.02 36.52
N ARG A 192 93.26 -60.05 35.18
CA ARG A 192 94.51 -60.39 34.48
C ARG A 192 95.64 -59.41 34.81
N ILE A 193 95.32 -58.12 34.93
CA ILE A 193 96.27 -57.08 35.36
C ILE A 193 96.73 -57.34 36.80
N ASP A 194 95.82 -57.60 37.73
CA ASP A 194 96.15 -57.92 39.13
C ASP A 194 97.08 -59.15 39.21
N ASP A 195 96.80 -60.19 38.43
CA ASP A 195 97.61 -61.40 38.40
C ASP A 195 99.01 -61.15 37.79
N LEU A 196 99.11 -60.32 36.74
CA LEU A 196 100.39 -59.86 36.20
C LEU A 196 101.18 -59.04 37.23
N TYR A 197 100.51 -58.15 37.98
CA TYR A 197 101.14 -57.39 39.07
C TYR A 197 101.73 -58.32 40.12
N LYS A 198 100.97 -59.33 40.58
CA LYS A 198 101.47 -60.34 41.54
C LYS A 198 102.70 -61.07 41.01
N LEU A 199 102.64 -61.56 39.77
CA LEU A 199 103.76 -62.25 39.11
C LEU A 199 105.01 -61.36 39.05
N LEU A 200 104.85 -60.09 38.65
CA LEU A 200 105.93 -59.13 38.59
C LEU A 200 106.52 -58.84 39.97
N SER A 201 105.69 -58.70 41.01
CA SER A 201 106.14 -58.53 42.39
C SER A 201 106.92 -59.75 42.89
N SER A 202 106.46 -60.97 42.59
CA SER A 202 107.19 -62.20 42.92
C SER A 202 108.55 -62.26 42.21
N ILE A 203 108.60 -61.94 40.90
CA ILE A 203 109.86 -61.86 40.15
C ILE A 203 110.79 -60.80 40.77
N HIS A 204 110.26 -59.61 41.09
CA HIS A 204 111.03 -58.54 41.72
C HIS A 204 111.62 -58.98 43.08
N GLN A 205 110.86 -59.71 43.88
CA GLN A 205 111.31 -60.26 45.16
C GLN A 205 112.43 -61.29 44.99
N VAL A 206 112.30 -62.22 44.03
CA VAL A 206 113.35 -63.19 43.69
C VAL A 206 114.62 -62.48 43.23
N LEU A 207 114.50 -61.44 42.38
CA LEU A 207 115.66 -60.66 41.93
C LEU A 207 116.36 -59.93 43.10
N LEU A 208 115.60 -59.40 44.08
CA LEU A 208 116.16 -58.82 45.29
C LEU A 208 116.92 -59.86 46.14
N GLU A 209 116.38 -61.07 46.29
CA GLU A 209 117.06 -62.17 46.99
C GLU A 209 118.36 -62.58 46.30
N ILE A 210 118.35 -62.70 44.97
CA ILE A 210 119.55 -62.96 44.16
C ILE A 210 120.56 -61.82 44.34
N SER A 211 120.13 -60.56 44.26
CA SER A 211 121.03 -59.41 44.46
C SER A 211 121.66 -59.40 45.85
N ARG A 212 120.91 -59.73 46.91
CA ARG A 212 121.46 -59.86 48.27
C ARG A 212 122.48 -61.00 48.37
N HIS A 213 122.23 -62.14 47.74
CA HIS A 213 123.19 -63.25 47.70
C HIS A 213 124.49 -62.89 46.96
N VAL A 214 124.40 -62.11 45.89
CA VAL A 214 125.57 -61.65 45.13
C VAL A 214 126.37 -60.60 45.90
N SER A 215 125.74 -59.71 46.66
CA SER A 215 126.44 -58.68 47.46
C SER A 215 127.00 -59.18 48.81
N ALA A 216 126.62 -60.37 49.27
CA ALA A 216 127.11 -60.98 50.52
C ALA A 216 128.33 -61.91 50.32
N LYS A 217 128.87 -61.97 49.10
CA LYS A 217 130.02 -62.78 48.69
C LYS A 217 131.17 -61.88 48.28
#